data_AF-A0A932H666-F1
#
_entry.id   AF-A0A932H666-F1
#
_cell.length_a   1.000
_cell.length_b   1.000
_cell.length_c   1.000
_cell.angle_alpha   90.00
_cell.angle_beta   90.00
_cell.angle_gamma   90.00
#
_symmetry.space_group_name_H-M   'P 1'
#
loop_
_entity.id
_entity.type
_entity.pdbx_description
1 polymer ?
#
loop_
_entity_poly.entity_id
_entity_poly.type
_entity_poly.pdbx_seq_one_letter_code
_entity_poly.pdbx_strand_id
1 'polypeptide(L)' 'MSQWPSTRARRVLAALLRIGWSVKRQTGSHRTLSRPGWPDFVFAFHDEFTDVARGGIAAPLPLPTARLT' A
#
# COMPACT_ATOMS: atom_id res chain seq x y z
N MET A 1 18.36 12.92 13.97
CA MET A 1 17.27 12.46 13.08
C MET A 1 17.20 13.43 11.92
N SER A 2 17.19 12.95 10.67
CA SER A 2 17.16 13.83 9.51
C SER A 2 15.87 14.65 9.50
N GLN A 3 15.97 15.93 9.19
CA GLN A 3 14.83 16.85 8.99
C GLN A 3 13.87 16.39 7.86
N TRP A 4 14.27 15.36 7.13
CA TRP A 4 13.60 14.79 5.97
C TRP A 4 13.15 13.36 6.30
N PRO A 5 11.90 13.18 6.77
CA PRO A 5 11.36 11.85 7.04
C PRO A 5 11.10 11.10 5.73
N SER A 6 11.40 9.80 5.71
CA SER A 6 11.02 8.93 4.61
C SER A 6 9.50 8.71 4.58
N THR A 7 8.93 8.59 3.38
CA THR A 7 7.50 8.33 3.18
C THR A 7 7.29 6.95 2.58
N ARG A 8 6.24 6.24 3.03
CA ARG A 8 5.87 4.92 2.50
C ARG A 8 5.73 4.93 0.97
N ALA A 9 6.35 3.94 0.32
CA ALA A 9 6.34 3.74 -1.13
C ALA A 9 4.92 3.80 -1.74
N ARG A 10 3.95 3.13 -1.11
CA ARG A 10 2.54 3.11 -1.55
C ARG A 10 1.91 4.51 -1.60
N ARG A 11 2.25 5.41 -0.67
CA ARG A 11 1.72 6.78 -0.65
C ARG A 11 2.26 7.60 -1.80
N VAL A 12 3.55 7.48 -2.09
CA VAL A 12 4.21 8.16 -3.22
C VAL A 12 3.60 7.70 -4.54
N LEU A 13 3.46 6.38 -4.74
CA LEU A 13 2.83 5.84 -5.94
C LEU A 13 1.40 6.39 -6.11
N ALA A 14 0.58 6.36 -5.05
CA ALA A 14 -0.78 6.90 -5.11
C ALA A 14 -0.82 8.40 -5.44
N ALA A 15 0.15 9.19 -4.95
CA ALA A 15 0.26 10.60 -5.29
C ALA A 15 0.64 10.83 -6.75
N LEU A 16 1.60 10.07 -7.28
CA LEU A 16 2.01 10.16 -8.69
C LEU A 16 0.84 9.86 -9.63
N LEU A 17 0.08 8.80 -9.36
CA LEU A 17 -1.10 8.46 -10.15
C LEU A 17 -2.17 9.58 -10.10
N ARG A 18 -2.37 10.21 -8.94
CA ARG A 18 -3.29 11.36 -8.80
C ARG A 18 -2.82 12.60 -9.57
N ILE A 19 -1.51 12.81 -9.71
CA ILE A 19 -0.93 13.93 -10.47
C ILE A 19 -1.10 13.72 -12.00
N GLY A 20 -1.53 12.53 -12.43
CA GLY A 20 -1.73 12.18 -13.84
C GLY A 20 -0.57 11.40 -14.43
N TRP A 21 0.29 10.80 -13.60
CA TRP A 21 1.20 9.76 -14.08
C TRP A 21 0.44 8.45 -14.28
N SER A 22 0.85 7.67 -15.27
CA SER A 22 0.31 6.34 -15.57
C SER A 22 1.41 5.29 -15.55
N VAL A 23 1.12 4.09 -15.04
CA VAL A 23 2.06 2.96 -15.11
C VAL A 23 2.10 2.44 -16.56
N LYS A 24 3.27 2.53 -17.19
CA LYS A 24 3.51 2.02 -18.54
C LYS A 24 4.00 0.57 -18.55
N ARG A 25 4.90 0.22 -17.61
CA ARG A 25 5.41 -1.14 -17.41
C ARG A 25 5.81 -1.37 -15.95
N GLN A 26 5.82 -2.62 -15.53
CA GLN A 26 6.31 -3.03 -14.21
C GLN A 26 7.15 -4.30 -14.33
N THR A 27 8.31 -4.30 -13.65
CA THR A 27 9.21 -5.45 -13.56
C THR A 27 9.71 -5.55 -12.12
N GLY A 28 9.24 -6.56 -11.38
CA GLY A 28 9.54 -6.71 -9.95
C GLY A 28 9.09 -5.48 -9.14
N SER A 29 9.99 -4.92 -8.33
CA SER A 29 9.77 -3.69 -7.56
C SER A 29 9.82 -2.41 -8.41
N HIS A 30 10.26 -2.48 -9.66
CA HIS A 30 10.39 -1.31 -10.53
C HIS A 30 9.12 -1.07 -11.36
N ARG A 31 8.68 0.19 -11.42
CA ARG A 31 7.57 0.66 -12.24
C ARG A 31 8.04 1.81 -13.10
N THR A 32 7.81 1.71 -14.41
CA THR A 32 7.98 2.85 -15.32
C THR A 32 6.67 3.60 -15.41
N LEU A 33 6.72 4.89 -15.09
CA LEU A 33 5.61 5.81 -15.17
C LEU A 33 5.81 6.77 -16.34
N SER A 34 4.72 7.07 -17.03
CA SER A 34 4.65 8.05 -18.12
C SER A 34 3.65 9.15 -17.77
N ARG A 35 3.88 10.36 -18.27
CA ARG A 35 2.94 11.49 -18.17
C ARG A 35 3.01 12.29 -19.47
N PRO A 36 1.88 12.75 -20.05
CA PRO A 36 1.90 13.56 -21.26
C PRO A 36 2.81 14.78 -21.11
N GLY A 37 3.71 14.98 -22.07
CA GLY A 37 4.69 16.08 -22.05
C GLY A 37 5.90 15.86 -21.16
N TRP A 38 6.07 14.67 -20.56
CA TRP A 38 7.23 14.32 -19.74
C TRP A 38 7.90 13.03 -20.26
N PRO A 39 9.22 12.87 -20.05
CA PRO A 39 9.90 11.60 -20.27
C PRO A 39 9.35 10.50 -19.36
N ASP A 40 9.54 9.24 -19.77
CA ASP A 40 9.21 8.08 -18.94
C ASP A 40 10.25 7.95 -17.81
N PHE A 41 9.78 7.76 -16.57
CA PHE A 41 10.65 7.59 -15.40
C PHE A 41 10.44 6.23 -14.73
N VAL A 42 11.53 5.62 -14.26
CA VAL A 42 11.51 4.35 -13.52
C VAL A 42 11.60 4.63 -12.03
N PHE A 43 10.64 4.11 -11.26
CA PHE A 43 10.60 4.19 -9.80
C PHE A 43 10.69 2.79 -9.19
N ALA A 44 11.48 2.64 -8.13
CA ALA A 44 11.53 1.43 -7.32
C ALA A 44 10.58 1.57 -6.13
N PHE A 45 9.61 0.68 -5.99
CA PHE A 45 8.70 0.59 -4.87
C PHE A 45 8.85 -0.76 -4.19
N HIS A 46 9.27 -0.76 -2.93
CA HIS A 46 9.21 -1.94 -2.06
C HIS A 46 7.88 -1.93 -1.32
N ASP A 47 7.12 -3.03 -1.45
CA ASP A 47 5.89 -3.20 -0.68
C ASP A 47 6.26 -3.73 0.70
N GLU A 48 6.58 -2.82 1.61
CA GLU A 48 6.62 -3.15 3.02
C GLU A 48 5.18 -3.41 3.48
N PHE A 49 4.83 -4.69 3.59
CA PHE A 49 3.59 -5.11 4.23
C PHE A 49 3.73 -4.81 5.72
N THR A 50 3.42 -3.57 6.13
CA THR A 50 3.09 -3.28 7.51
C THR A 50 1.63 -3.64 7.72
N ASP A 51 1.36 -4.86 8.18
CA ASP A 51 0.09 -5.19 8.81
C ASP A 51 -0.03 -4.36 10.09
N VAL A 52 -0.63 -3.19 9.96
CA VAL A 52 -1.33 -2.59 11.09
C VAL A 52 -2.76 -3.08 10.98
N ALA A 53 -2.96 -4.35 11.38
CA ALA A 53 -4.22 -4.80 11.93
C ALA A 53 -4.74 -3.68 12.82
N ARG A 54 -5.84 -3.09 12.37
CA ARG A 54 -6.61 -2.15 13.16
C ARG A 54 -6.90 -2.84 14.48
N GLY A 55 -6.50 -2.21 15.58
CA GLY A 55 -7.02 -2.53 16.90
C GLY A 55 -8.54 -2.61 16.80
N GLY A 56 -9.07 -3.77 17.15
CA GLY A 56 -10.47 -4.13 17.01
C GLY A 56 -10.72 -5.45 17.73
N ILE A 57 -10.59 -5.40 19.06
CA ILE A 57 -11.16 -6.38 20.00
C ILE A 57 -12.62 -6.66 19.64
N ALA A 58 -12.92 -7.84 19.11
CA ALA A 58 -14.20 -8.51 19.27
C ALA A 58 -14.09 -9.94 18.71
N ALA A 59 -13.64 -10.87 19.54
CA ALA A 59 -14.00 -12.27 19.35
C ALA A 59 -15.47 -12.42 19.78
N PRO A 60 -16.39 -12.88 18.91
CA PRO A 60 -17.64 -13.44 19.42
C PRO A 60 -17.31 -14.80 20.02
N LEU A 61 -17.34 -14.90 21.35
CA LEU A 61 -17.36 -16.19 22.05
C LEU A 61 -18.56 -17.01 21.52
N PRO A 62 -18.40 -18.31 21.25
CA PRO A 62 -19.52 -19.17 20.91
C PRO A 62 -20.46 -19.30 22.12
N LEU A 63 -21.76 -19.10 21.89
CA LEU A 63 -22.80 -19.37 22.89
C LEU A 63 -22.75 -20.85 23.31
N PRO A 64 -22.90 -21.18 24.61
CA PRO A 64 -23.03 -22.57 25.03
C PRO A 64 -24.36 -23.12 24.54
N THR A 65 -24.34 -24.01 23.56
CA THR A 65 -25.50 -24.84 23.22
C THR A 65 -25.77 -25.77 24.40
N ALA A 66 -26.83 -25.45 25.17
CA ALA A 66 -27.30 -26.31 26.23
C ALA A 66 -27.63 -27.71 25.66
N ARG A 67 -26.97 -28.74 26.20
CA ARG A 67 -27.40 -30.14 26.03
C ARG A 67 -28.73 -30.32 26.75
N LEU A 68 -29.79 -30.60 25.99
CA LEU A 68 -30.99 -31.27 26.48
C LEU A 68 -30.93 -32.72 26.00
N THR A 69 -30.62 -33.62 26.91
CA THR A 69 -30.97 -35.05 26.85
C THR A 69 -31.21 -35.48 28.29
#